data_AF-A0A938TX29-F1
#
_entry.id   AF-A0A938TX29-F1
#
_cell.length_a   1.000
_cell.length_b   1.000
_cell.length_c   1.000
_cell.angle_alpha   90.00
_cell.angle_beta   90.00
_cell.angle_gamma   90.00
#
_symmetry.space_group_name_H-M   'P 1'
#
loop_
_entity.id
_entity.type
_entity.pdbx_description
1 polymer ?
#
loop_
_entity_poly.entity_id
_entity_poly.type
_entity_poly.pdbx_seq_one_letter_code
_entity_poly.pdbx_strand_id
1 'polypeptide(L)'
;MQAKKVDFEEREYGKNPFTEKELREIIGDDPIGPFLSTRTPLYKEKNMKLKPPSKDEAIKLMLKDPNLLKRPVIIKGKRKLTGFNEAEVKELL
;
A
#
# COMPACT_ATOMS: atom_id res chain seq x y z
N MET A 1 -20.05 3.96 -25.47
CA MET A 1 -18.82 4.58 -24.94
C MET A 1 -17.88 3.46 -24.53
N GLN A 2 -16.63 3.54 -24.98
CA GLN A 2 -15.67 2.45 -25.00
C GLN A 2 -15.27 2.08 -23.56
N ALA A 3 -15.75 0.94 -23.08
CA ALA A 3 -15.24 0.35 -21.86
C ALA A 3 -13.75 0.07 -22.08
N LYS A 4 -12.88 0.90 -21.51
CA LYS A 4 -11.47 0.55 -21.38
C LYS A 4 -11.45 -0.77 -20.62
N LYS A 5 -11.24 -1.88 -21.32
CA LYS A 5 -10.80 -3.15 -20.74
C LYS A 5 -9.45 -2.86 -20.11
N VAL A 6 -9.47 -2.32 -18.90
CA VAL A 6 -8.30 -2.30 -18.05
C VAL A 6 -8.22 -3.71 -17.52
N ASP A 7 -7.26 -4.47 -18.03
CA ASP A 7 -6.89 -5.75 -17.44
C ASP A 7 -6.39 -5.45 -16.03
N PHE A 8 -7.24 -5.70 -15.04
CA PHE A 8 -6.85 -5.64 -13.64
C PHE A 8 -6.43 -7.05 -13.24
N GLU A 9 -5.13 -7.24 -13.01
CA GLU A 9 -4.67 -8.47 -12.37
C GLU A 9 -4.97 -8.38 -10.87
N GLU A 10 -5.99 -9.10 -10.43
CA GLU A 10 -6.26 -9.29 -9.01
C GLU A 10 -5.22 -10.24 -8.42
N ARG A 11 -4.31 -9.70 -7.61
CA ARG A 11 -3.33 -10.49 -6.88
C ARG A 11 -3.67 -10.50 -5.40
N GLU A 12 -4.00 -11.68 -4.89
CA GLU A 12 -4.11 -11.90 -3.45
C GLU A 12 -2.72 -11.88 -2.79
N TYR A 13 -2.27 -10.70 -2.39
CA TYR A 13 -1.03 -10.57 -1.61
C TYR A 13 -1.15 -11.10 -0.17
N GLY A 14 -2.34 -11.51 0.26
CA GLY A 14 -2.54 -12.24 1.52
C GLY A 14 -1.93 -13.65 1.48
N LYS A 15 -1.91 -14.30 0.31
CA LYS A 15 -1.21 -15.59 0.09
C LYS A 15 0.21 -15.39 -0.44
N ASN A 16 0.40 -14.42 -1.32
CA ASN A 16 1.70 -14.08 -1.88
C ASN A 16 2.10 -12.66 -1.49
N PRO A 17 2.70 -12.44 -0.31
CA PRO A 17 3.13 -11.11 0.11
C PRO A 17 4.07 -10.50 -0.94
N PHE A 18 4.00 -9.17 -1.08
CA PHE A 18 4.96 -8.44 -1.89
C PHE A 18 6.37 -8.65 -1.36
N THR A 19 7.37 -8.56 -2.24
CA THR A 19 8.77 -8.53 -1.80
C THR A 19 9.16 -7.12 -1.38
N GLU A 20 10.29 -6.99 -0.65
CA GLU A 20 10.83 -5.69 -0.25
C GLU A 20 10.96 -4.76 -1.46
N LYS A 21 11.47 -5.32 -2.56
CA LYS A 21 11.73 -4.61 -3.80
C LYS A 21 10.43 -4.13 -4.44
N GLU A 22 9.42 -5.01 -4.53
CA GLU A 22 8.08 -4.65 -5.03
C GLU A 22 7.45 -3.55 -4.17
N LEU A 23 7.46 -3.68 -2.85
CA LEU A 23 6.93 -2.64 -1.96
C LEU A 23 7.67 -1.32 -2.13
N ARG A 24 8.99 -1.35 -2.23
CA ARG A 24 9.82 -0.15 -2.45
C ARG A 24 9.53 0.51 -3.80
N GLU A 25 9.26 -0.28 -4.83
CA GLU A 25 8.83 0.21 -6.14
C GLU A 25 7.40 0.76 -6.11
N ILE A 26 6.49 0.13 -5.37
CA ILE A 26 5.09 0.53 -5.20
C ILE A 26 5.01 1.85 -4.42
N ILE A 27 5.70 1.94 -3.29
CA ILE A 27 5.77 3.15 -2.46
C ILE A 27 6.57 4.23 -3.18
N GLY A 28 7.62 3.87 -3.92
CA GLY A 28 8.44 4.82 -4.67
C GLY A 28 8.95 5.96 -3.80
N ASP A 29 8.70 7.20 -4.22
CA ASP A 29 9.04 8.40 -3.45
C ASP A 29 7.91 8.87 -2.49
N ASP A 30 6.74 8.25 -2.55
CA ASP A 30 5.59 8.65 -1.73
C ASP A 30 5.78 8.42 -0.22
N PRO A 31 5.16 9.26 0.62
CA PRO A 31 5.19 9.07 2.06
C PRO A 31 4.53 7.76 2.46
N ILE A 32 5.14 7.03 3.40
CA ILE A 32 4.63 5.72 3.84
C ILE A 32 3.36 5.81 4.71
N GLY A 33 3.08 6.97 5.29
CA GLY A 33 1.92 7.21 6.15
C GLY A 33 0.59 6.69 5.58
N PRO A 34 0.19 7.06 4.34
CA PRO A 34 -1.03 6.55 3.70
C PRO A 34 -1.06 5.04 3.47
N PHE A 35 0.11 4.39 3.33
CA PHE A 35 0.24 2.94 3.12
C PHE A 35 0.04 2.15 4.42
N LEU A 36 0.21 2.78 5.58
CA LEU A 36 0.07 2.14 6.88
C LEU A 36 -1.40 2.07 7.32
N SER A 37 -1.83 0.85 7.66
CA SER A 37 -3.14 0.60 8.22
C SER A 37 -3.16 0.98 9.70
N THR A 38 -3.85 2.07 10.03
CA THR A 38 -4.03 2.54 11.42
C THR A 38 -4.89 1.61 12.28
N ARG A 39 -5.53 0.62 11.65
CA ARG A 39 -6.40 -0.37 12.32
C ARG A 39 -5.62 -1.57 12.88
N THR A 40 -4.36 -1.75 12.49
CA THR A 40 -3.55 -2.91 12.89
C THR A 40 -2.99 -2.73 14.31
N PRO A 41 -2.98 -3.77 15.17
CA PRO A 41 -2.40 -3.69 16.51
C PRO A 41 -0.95 -3.21 16.48
N LEU A 42 -0.16 -3.69 15.52
CA LEU A 42 1.23 -3.27 15.28
C LEU A 42 1.39 -1.74 15.12
N TYR A 43 0.43 -1.08 14.47
CA TYR A 43 0.44 0.38 14.30
C TYR A 43 0.28 1.11 15.64
N LYS A 44 -0.59 0.57 16.51
CA LYS A 44 -0.81 1.10 17.86
C LYS A 44 0.37 0.80 18.78
N GLU A 45 0.87 -0.44 18.78
CA GLU A 45 2.01 -0.87 19.61
C GLU A 45 3.26 -0.05 19.32
N LYS A 46 3.58 0.16 18.03
CA LYS A 46 4.74 0.97 17.64
C LYS A 46 4.51 2.48 17.70
N ASN A 47 3.34 2.95 18.15
CA ASN A 47 2.99 4.38 18.18
C ASN A 47 3.27 5.10 16.85
N MET A 48 2.99 4.42 15.73
CA MET A 48 3.31 4.91 14.38
C MET A 48 2.58 6.22 14.02
N LYS A 49 1.53 6.56 14.78
CA LYS A 49 0.83 7.85 14.67
C LYS A 49 1.70 9.04 15.09
N LEU A 50 2.48 8.88 16.16
CA LEU A 50 3.37 9.92 16.70
C LEU A 50 4.76 9.82 16.09
N LYS A 51 5.24 8.59 15.88
CA LYS A 51 6.56 8.30 15.33
C LYS A 51 6.43 7.36 14.13
N PRO A 52 6.09 7.88 12.94
CA PRO A 52 5.98 7.05 11.76
C PRO A 52 7.34 6.39 11.47
N PRO A 53 7.36 5.09 11.12
CA PRO A 53 8.60 4.43 10.72
C PRO A 53 9.13 5.05 9.43
N SER A 54 10.45 4.95 9.24
CA SER A 54 11.05 5.25 7.93
C SER A 54 10.58 4.26 6.87
N LYS A 55 10.67 4.61 5.59
CA LYS A 55 10.28 3.71 4.48
C LYS A 55 10.83 2.31 4.62
N ASP A 56 12.14 2.20 4.82
CA ASP A 56 12.84 0.92 4.95
C ASP A 56 12.27 0.07 6.09
N GLU A 57 12.09 0.69 7.27
CA GLU A 57 11.49 0.04 8.44
C GLU A 57 10.04 -0.37 8.20
N ALA A 58 9.24 0.50 7.59
CA ALA A 58 7.86 0.21 7.30
C ALA A 58 7.70 -0.92 6.29
N ILE A 59 8.54 -0.97 5.26
CA ILE A 59 8.57 -2.06 4.28
C ILE A 59 8.91 -3.36 5.01
N LYS A 60 9.95 -3.39 5.85
CA LYS A 60 10.27 -4.58 6.66
C LYS A 60 9.12 -5.02 7.55
N LEU A 61 8.39 -4.07 8.13
CA LEU A 61 7.21 -4.36 8.96
C LEU A 61 6.05 -4.90 8.12
N MET A 62 5.83 -4.39 6.90
CA MET A 62 4.82 -4.89 5.97
C MET A 62 5.16 -6.29 5.44
N LEU A 63 6.45 -6.60 5.26
CA LEU A 63 6.91 -7.95 4.89
C LEU A 63 6.68 -8.95 6.01
N LYS A 64 6.94 -8.54 7.25
CA LYS A 64 6.72 -9.37 8.44
C LYS A 64 5.24 -9.51 8.77
N ASP A 65 4.47 -8.44 8.58
CA ASP A 65 3.04 -8.38 8.83
C ASP A 65 2.30 -7.68 7.67
N PRO A 66 1.83 -8.44 6.65
CA PRO A 66 1.11 -7.88 5.52
C PRO A 66 -0.27 -7.30 5.88
N ASN A 67 -0.75 -7.47 7.13
CA ASN A 67 -1.95 -6.77 7.61
C ASN A 67 -1.67 -5.31 7.99
N LEU A 68 -0.40 -4.93 8.15
CA LEU A 68 -0.02 -3.52 8.31
C LEU A 68 -0.26 -2.72 7.03
N LEU A 69 -0.24 -3.35 5.85
CA LEU A 69 -0.47 -2.68 4.57
C LEU A 69 -1.96 -2.37 4.38
N LYS A 70 -2.27 -1.11 4.07
CA LYS A 70 -3.65 -0.65 3.84
C LYS A 70 -4.20 -1.26 2.55
N ARG A 71 -5.39 -1.85 2.64
CA ARG A 71 -6.10 -2.47 1.50
C ARG A 71 -7.19 -1.53 0.97
N PRO A 72 -7.54 -1.52 -0.33
CA PRO A 72 -6.89 -2.24 -1.45
C PRO A 72 -5.59 -1.55 -1.91
N VAL A 73 -4.70 -2.31 -2.57
CA VAL A 73 -3.55 -1.78 -3.29
C VAL A 73 -3.88 -1.79 -4.78
N ILE A 74 -3.86 -0.62 -5.41
CA ILE A 74 -4.22 -0.43 -6.82
C ILE A 74 -2.97 0.03 -7.56
N ILE A 75 -2.54 -0.76 -8.54
CA ILE A 75 -1.38 -0.42 -9.38
C ILE A 75 -1.93 -0.20 -10.80
N LYS A 76 -1.76 1.01 -11.35
CA LYS A 76 -2.18 1.36 -12.71
C LYS A 76 -1.00 2.00 -13.46
N GLY A 77 -0.25 1.17 -14.17
CA GLY A 77 0.94 1.59 -14.92
C GLY A 77 2.00 2.19 -14.00
N LYS A 78 2.23 3.51 -14.10
CA LYS A 78 3.18 4.23 -13.25
C LYS A 78 2.61 4.69 -11.91
N ARG A 79 1.28 4.75 -11.77
CA ARG A 79 0.62 5.22 -10.54
C ARG A 79 0.29 4.03 -9.65
N LYS A 80 0.68 4.13 -8.37
CA LYS A 80 0.41 3.12 -7.35
C LYS A 80 -0.32 3.79 -6.21
N LEU A 81 -1.46 3.25 -5.82
CA LEU A 81 -2.29 3.74 -4.75
C LEU A 81 -2.48 2.65 -3.72
N THR A 82 -2.41 3.01 -2.45
CA THR A 82 -2.72 2.08 -1.36
C THR A 82 -3.73 2.69 -0.42
N GLY A 83 -4.76 1.90 -0.14
CA GLY A 83 -5.92 2.36 0.58
C GLY A 83 -6.88 3.12 -0.33
N PHE A 84 -8.12 3.20 0.14
CA PHE A 84 -9.18 3.92 -0.54
C PHE A 84 -9.04 5.42 -0.25
N ASN A 85 -8.07 6.08 -0.91
CA ASN A 85 -7.97 7.54 -0.85
C ASN A 85 -8.82 8.12 -1.98
N GLU A 86 -10.06 8.55 -1.67
CA GLU A 86 -11.05 8.95 -2.69
C GLU A 86 -10.52 9.98 -3.68
N ALA A 87 -9.71 10.94 -3.22
CA ALA A 87 -9.09 11.95 -4.08
C ALA A 87 -8.19 11.33 -5.15
N GLU A 88 -7.31 10.41 -4.74
CA GLU A 88 -6.37 9.77 -5.66
C GLU A 88 -7.04 8.71 -6.53
N VAL A 89 -7.98 7.95 -5.97
CA VAL A 89 -8.78 6.96 -6.72
C VAL A 89 -9.58 7.64 -7.83
N LYS A 90 -10.14 8.83 -7.56
CA LYS A 90 -10.88 9.63 -8.55
C LYS A 90 -9.97 10.22 -9.63
N GLU A 91 -8.71 10.49 -9.32
CA GLU A 91 -7.71 10.90 -10.32
C GLU A 91 -7.16 9.71 -11.13
N LEU A 92 -7.32 8.49 -10.62
CA LEU A 92 -6.86 7.27 -11.27
C LEU A 92 -7.90 6.68 -12.24
N LEU A 93 -9.20 6.83 -11.97
CA LEU A 93 -10.33 6.34 -12.77
C LEU A 93 -10.54 7.18 -14.03
#